data_AF-A0A8C9ACE8-F1
#
_entry.id   AF-A0A8C9ACE8-F1
#
_cell.length_a   1.000
_cell.length_b   1.000
_cell.length_c   1.000
_cell.angle_alpha   90.00
_cell.angle_beta   90.00
_cell.angle_gamma   90.00
#
_symmetry.space_group_name_H-M   'P 1'
#
loop_
_entity.id
_entity.type
_entity.pdbx_description
1 polymer ?
#
loop_
_entity_poly.entity_id
_entity_poly.type
_entity_poly.pdbx_seq_one_letter_code
_entity_poly.pdbx_strand_id
1 'polypeptide(L)'
;MGTLEGHLLAAAFFLFYTLYYSVLVSLALLREQRVLKPPLPPREKQGHRWWQLVPLEGVVKVVLTLTGILLEFFYPPGVNRLMMIDWEDPRRPFVFKDCWQHVTMYGFFMLSGVVDIVSQLCLALKSRKLERAAEALAFYVLVLLMAAHLENKGTLEIRMHILFIMPAFLLALVLTIEVWVPDQPQLWVLKAWMGMVLSNWMLQFSVLMYAPPSGQPWRADSPVDLTFLTTFFCWHLGSGAAMLAVVYGLCSLWHHRCFSWTKAPGARYQPCPIDSSGEELEKLRAEAMLQDGGV
;
A
#
# COMPACT_ATOMS: atom_id res chain seq x y z
N MET A 1 -17.62 13.11 15.29
CA MET A 1 -16.85 13.08 14.04
C MET A 1 -15.48 13.66 14.31
N GLY A 2 -14.45 13.20 13.58
CA GLY A 2 -13.08 13.70 13.70
C GLY A 2 -12.96 15.14 13.22
N THR A 3 -11.77 15.72 13.31
CA THR A 3 -11.51 17.06 12.75
C THR A 3 -11.30 16.98 11.23
N LEU A 4 -11.67 18.04 10.51
CA LEU A 4 -11.40 18.17 9.07
C LEU A 4 -9.91 17.92 8.75
N GLU A 5 -9.03 18.54 9.54
CA GLU A 5 -7.58 18.42 9.39
C GLU A 5 -7.11 16.96 9.53
N GLY A 6 -7.64 16.23 10.51
CA GLY A 6 -7.32 14.82 10.73
C GLY A 6 -7.74 13.93 9.57
N HIS A 7 -8.96 14.14 9.05
CA HIS A 7 -9.46 13.37 7.91
C HIS A 7 -8.71 13.69 6.61
N LEU A 8 -8.41 14.96 6.33
CA LEU A 8 -7.62 15.35 5.15
C LEU A 8 -6.20 14.80 5.22
N LEU A 9 -5.55 14.88 6.38
CA LEU A 9 -4.19 14.36 6.56
C LEU A 9 -4.14 12.85 6.31
N ALA A 10 -5.08 12.10 6.89
CA ALA A 10 -5.16 10.66 6.68
C ALA A 10 -5.45 10.31 5.21
N ALA A 11 -6.37 11.04 4.57
CA ALA A 11 -6.74 10.82 3.17
C ALA A 11 -5.55 11.09 2.22
N ALA A 12 -4.82 12.19 2.45
CA ALA A 12 -3.61 12.53 1.69
C ALA A 12 -2.53 11.46 1.86
N PHE A 13 -2.30 10.98 3.08
CA PHE A 13 -1.34 9.91 3.33
C PHE A 13 -1.68 8.61 2.58
N PHE A 14 -2.93 8.16 2.66
CA PHE A 14 -3.39 6.99 1.90
C PHE A 14 -3.22 7.19 0.38
N LEU A 15 -3.48 8.41 -0.13
CA LEU A 15 -3.27 8.72 -1.54
C LEU A 15 -1.80 8.62 -1.94
N PHE A 16 -0.89 9.25 -1.19
CA PHE A 16 0.55 9.18 -1.48
C PHE A 16 1.08 7.75 -1.41
N TYR A 17 0.66 6.99 -0.40
CA TYR A 17 1.05 5.58 -0.25
C TYR A 17 0.55 4.73 -1.42
N THR A 18 -0.70 4.90 -1.85
CA THR A 18 -1.27 4.11 -2.95
C THR A 18 -0.69 4.51 -4.31
N LEU A 19 -0.35 5.78 -4.53
CA LEU A 19 0.42 6.22 -5.70
C LEU A 19 1.82 5.60 -5.72
N TYR A 20 2.54 5.63 -4.60
CA TYR A 20 3.84 4.98 -4.47
C TYR A 20 3.75 3.48 -4.74
N TYR A 21 2.76 2.79 -4.15
CA TYR A 21 2.53 1.37 -4.38
C TYR A 21 2.21 1.09 -5.86
N SER A 22 1.47 1.96 -6.53
CA SER A 22 1.14 1.84 -7.96
C SER A 22 2.36 1.94 -8.87
N VAL A 23 3.32 2.79 -8.52
CA VAL A 23 4.63 2.86 -9.20
C VAL A 23 5.39 1.54 -9.02
N LEU A 24 5.43 1.00 -7.80
CA LEU A 24 6.09 -0.29 -7.54
C LEU A 24 5.45 -1.43 -8.35
N VAL A 25 4.13 -1.51 -8.37
CA VAL A 25 3.39 -2.52 -9.14
C VAL A 25 3.71 -2.38 -10.63
N SER A 26 3.67 -1.15 -11.16
CA SER A 26 3.96 -0.89 -12.57
C SER A 26 5.37 -1.33 -12.96
N LEU A 27 6.38 -1.02 -12.14
CA LEU A 27 7.76 -1.43 -12.38
C LEU A 27 7.94 -2.95 -12.25
N ALA A 28 7.27 -3.60 -11.30
CA ALA A 28 7.32 -5.05 -11.15
C ALA A 28 6.70 -5.77 -12.35
N LEU A 29 5.58 -5.27 -12.88
CA LEU A 29 4.94 -5.79 -14.09
C LEU A 29 5.85 -5.63 -15.32
N LEU A 30 6.47 -4.46 -15.52
CA LEU A 30 7.38 -4.20 -16.64
C LEU A 30 8.65 -5.06 -16.60
N ARG A 31 9.06 -5.51 -15.42
CA ARG A 31 10.24 -6.35 -15.20
C ARG A 31 9.89 -7.84 -15.06
N GLU A 32 8.62 -8.21 -15.26
CA GLU A 32 8.10 -9.57 -15.09
C GLU A 32 8.50 -10.21 -13.75
N GLN A 33 8.49 -9.40 -12.68
CA GLN A 33 8.89 -9.87 -11.36
C GLN A 33 7.80 -10.75 -10.75
N ARG A 34 8.18 -11.92 -10.24
CA ARG A 34 7.29 -12.80 -9.47
C ARG A 34 7.03 -12.29 -8.05
N VAL A 35 7.86 -11.37 -7.55
CA VAL A 35 7.74 -10.80 -6.21
C VAL A 35 7.85 -9.28 -6.29
N LEU A 36 6.84 -8.57 -5.79
CA LEU A 36 6.75 -7.10 -5.83
C LEU A 36 7.93 -6.38 -5.14
N LYS A 37 8.45 -6.97 -4.06
CA LYS A 37 9.66 -6.48 -3.38
C LYS A 37 10.56 -7.68 -3.12
N PRO A 38 11.80 -7.70 -3.67
CA PRO A 38 12.74 -8.75 -3.34
C PRO A 38 12.95 -8.80 -1.83
N PRO A 39 13.03 -9.99 -1.21
CA PRO A 39 13.38 -10.08 0.20
C PRO A 39 14.72 -9.37 0.43
N LEU A 40 14.80 -8.54 1.48
CA LEU A 40 16.06 -7.94 1.93
C LEU A 40 17.17 -9.03 1.98
N PRO A 41 18.39 -8.73 1.50
CA PRO A 41 19.49 -9.69 1.50
C PRO A 41 19.76 -10.17 2.93
N PRO A 42 20.28 -11.40 3.12
CA PRO A 42 20.67 -11.90 4.44
C PRO A 42 21.62 -10.92 5.14
N ARG A 43 21.46 -10.74 6.46
CA ARG A 43 22.21 -9.78 7.28
C ARG A 43 23.75 -9.90 7.12
N GLU A 44 24.26 -11.07 6.77
CA GLU A 44 25.69 -11.31 6.47
C GLU A 44 26.20 -10.59 5.20
N LYS A 45 25.35 -10.37 4.20
CA LYS A 45 25.70 -9.67 2.95
C LYS A 45 25.26 -8.20 2.96
N GLN A 46 24.63 -7.77 4.05
CA GLN A 46 24.05 -6.44 4.20
C GLN A 46 25.05 -5.59 4.97
N GLY A 47 25.89 -4.84 4.24
CA GLY A 47 26.91 -3.97 4.83
C GLY A 47 26.34 -2.99 5.87
N HIS A 48 27.22 -2.36 6.65
CA HIS A 48 26.97 -1.47 7.82
C HIS A 48 26.10 -0.21 7.58
N ARG A 49 25.15 -0.21 6.64
CA ARG A 49 24.19 0.87 6.44
C ARG A 49 22.92 0.58 7.21
N TRP A 50 22.88 1.06 8.45
CA TRP A 50 21.74 0.98 9.37
C TRP A 50 20.42 1.44 8.73
N TRP A 51 20.45 2.42 7.82
CA TRP A 51 19.29 2.89 7.06
C TRP A 51 18.67 1.85 6.10
N GLN A 52 19.42 0.82 5.68
CA GLN A 52 18.90 -0.30 4.89
C GLN A 52 18.29 -1.41 5.76
N LEU A 53 18.48 -1.35 7.09
CA LEU A 53 17.89 -2.30 8.03
C LEU A 53 16.53 -1.85 8.56
N VAL A 54 16.20 -0.56 8.46
CA VAL A 54 14.94 -0.04 9.02
C VAL A 54 13.79 -0.32 8.05
N PRO A 55 12.77 -1.10 8.47
CA PRO A 55 11.58 -1.37 7.65
C PRO A 55 10.70 -0.13 7.58
N LEU A 56 11.02 0.76 6.63
CA LEU A 56 10.45 2.11 6.52
C LEU A 56 8.92 2.11 6.50
N GLU A 57 8.29 1.17 5.78
CA GLU A 57 6.82 1.08 5.74
C GLU A 57 6.20 0.81 7.11
N GLY A 58 6.79 -0.10 7.89
CA GLY A 58 6.33 -0.41 9.23
C GLY A 58 6.52 0.78 10.17
N VAL A 59 7.67 1.46 10.09
CA VAL A 59 7.95 2.68 10.88
C VAL A 59 6.96 3.79 10.55
N VAL A 60 6.71 4.05 9.26
CA VAL A 60 5.75 5.06 8.82
C VAL A 60 4.34 4.73 9.31
N LYS A 61 3.90 3.47 9.23
CA LYS A 61 2.61 3.03 9.80
C LYS A 61 2.51 3.34 11.30
N VAL A 62 3.53 2.97 12.08
CA VAL A 62 3.55 3.20 13.54
C VAL A 62 3.54 4.68 13.89
N VAL A 63 4.42 5.49 13.27
CA VAL A 63 4.51 6.93 13.56
C VAL A 63 3.20 7.64 13.22
N LEU A 64 2.62 7.35 12.05
CA LEU A 64 1.39 8.00 11.61
C LEU A 64 0.18 7.63 12.47
N THR A 65 0.02 6.35 12.78
CA THR A 65 -1.08 5.88 13.63
C THR A 65 -0.95 6.35 15.06
N LEU A 66 0.27 6.37 15.62
CA LEU A 66 0.53 6.95 16.94
C LEU A 66 0.20 8.45 16.96
N THR A 67 0.61 9.18 15.92
CA THR A 67 0.26 10.61 15.77
C THR A 67 -1.25 10.79 15.72
N GLY A 68 -1.97 9.95 14.96
CA GLY A 68 -3.44 9.95 14.90
C GLY A 68 -4.09 9.71 16.25
N ILE A 69 -3.59 8.74 17.03
CA ILE A 69 -4.09 8.45 18.39
C ILE A 69 -3.88 9.66 19.31
N LEU A 70 -2.69 10.27 19.29
CA LEU A 70 -2.40 11.45 20.11
C LEU A 70 -3.27 12.64 19.73
N LEU A 71 -3.47 12.90 18.44
CA LEU A 71 -4.34 13.97 17.97
C LEU A 71 -5.80 13.71 18.37
N GLU A 72 -6.30 12.48 18.25
CA GLU A 72 -7.68 12.17 18.61
C GLU A 72 -7.95 12.41 20.11
N PHE A 73 -7.00 12.06 20.99
CA PHE A 73 -7.16 12.24 22.43
C PHE A 73 -6.92 13.66 22.93
N PHE A 74 -5.98 14.40 22.32
CA PHE A 74 -5.43 15.63 22.90
C PHE A 74 -5.55 16.88 22.01
N TYR A 75 -6.12 16.78 20.82
CA TYR A 75 -6.35 17.93 19.93
C TYR A 75 -7.83 18.38 19.94
N PRO A 76 -8.13 19.69 20.02
CA PRO A 76 -7.19 20.79 20.23
C PRO A 76 -6.52 20.77 21.62
N PRO A 77 -5.33 21.39 21.79
CA PRO A 77 -4.59 21.35 23.05
C PRO A 77 -5.44 21.79 24.25
N GLY A 78 -5.37 21.01 25.34
CA GLY A 78 -6.16 21.24 26.56
C GLY A 78 -7.41 20.36 26.67
N VAL A 79 -7.79 19.66 25.61
CA VAL A 79 -8.85 18.64 25.67
C VAL A 79 -8.24 17.29 26.08
N ASN A 80 -8.94 16.53 26.93
CA ASN A 80 -8.60 15.15 27.26
C ASN A 80 -9.80 14.24 27.02
N ARG A 81 -9.73 13.39 25.98
CA ARG A 81 -10.79 12.43 25.63
C ARG A 81 -10.47 10.99 26.06
N LEU A 82 -9.52 10.79 26.97
CA LEU A 82 -9.17 9.46 27.51
C LEU A 82 -10.25 8.84 28.39
N MET A 83 -11.26 9.61 28.80
CA MET A 83 -12.38 9.06 29.56
C MET A 83 -13.21 8.15 28.65
N MET A 84 -13.45 6.91 29.09
CA MET A 84 -14.32 5.97 28.36
C MET A 84 -15.73 5.93 28.96
N ILE A 85 -15.81 5.99 30.29
CA ILE A 85 -17.05 5.95 31.05
C ILE A 85 -17.10 7.22 31.88
N ASP A 86 -18.23 7.93 31.83
CA ASP A 86 -18.50 9.02 32.75
C ASP A 86 -18.84 8.44 34.12
N TRP A 87 -17.89 8.51 35.06
CA TRP A 87 -18.07 8.00 36.41
C TRP A 87 -18.86 8.96 37.32
N GLU A 88 -19.05 10.21 36.89
CA GLU A 88 -19.80 11.23 37.64
C GLU A 88 -21.31 11.09 37.40
N ASP A 89 -21.71 10.67 36.19
CA ASP A 89 -23.11 10.35 35.89
C ASP A 89 -23.51 9.01 36.55
N PRO A 90 -24.60 8.95 37.35
CA PRO A 90 -25.12 7.71 37.94
C PRO A 90 -25.40 6.60 36.92
N ARG A 91 -25.72 6.94 35.68
CA ARG A 91 -26.00 5.99 34.58
C ARG A 91 -24.74 5.40 33.96
N ARG A 92 -23.57 5.98 34.24
CA ARG A 92 -22.25 5.56 33.73
C ARG A 92 -22.23 5.35 32.22
N PRO A 93 -22.66 6.34 31.41
CA PRO A 93 -22.67 6.20 29.98
C PRO A 93 -21.24 6.12 29.41
N PHE A 94 -21.11 5.42 28.28
CA PHE A 94 -19.91 5.49 27.46
C PHE A 94 -19.84 6.85 26.76
N VAL A 95 -18.72 7.55 26.92
CA VAL A 95 -18.48 8.86 26.32
C VAL A 95 -17.45 8.77 25.20
N PHE A 96 -17.41 9.79 24.33
CA PHE A 96 -16.44 9.89 23.23
C PHE A 96 -16.38 8.65 22.31
N LYS A 97 -17.52 8.01 22.02
CA LYS A 97 -17.63 6.83 21.14
C LYS A 97 -16.79 6.96 19.86
N ASP A 98 -16.94 8.06 19.12
CA ASP A 98 -16.23 8.30 17.85
C ASP A 98 -14.69 8.30 18.04
N CYS A 99 -14.19 8.93 19.11
CA CYS A 99 -12.76 8.98 19.46
C CYS A 99 -12.22 7.57 19.72
N TRP A 100 -12.93 6.78 20.53
CA TRP A 100 -12.54 5.40 20.83
C TRP A 100 -12.57 4.48 19.61
N GLN A 101 -13.53 4.69 18.70
CA GLN A 101 -13.55 3.98 17.41
C GLN A 101 -12.33 4.33 16.56
N HIS A 102 -11.98 5.60 16.41
CA HIS A 102 -10.77 6.03 15.68
C HIS A 102 -9.48 5.50 16.31
N VAL A 103 -9.35 5.60 17.64
CA VAL A 103 -8.17 5.07 18.36
C VAL A 103 -8.04 3.56 18.17
N THR A 104 -9.16 2.83 18.21
CA THR A 104 -9.15 1.38 17.95
C THR A 104 -8.69 1.09 16.52
N MET A 105 -9.25 1.80 15.53
CA MET A 105 -8.82 1.69 14.13
C MET A 105 -7.32 1.96 13.98
N TYR A 106 -6.81 3.08 14.49
CA TYR A 106 -5.39 3.41 14.44
C TYR A 106 -4.54 2.38 15.17
N GLY A 107 -5.01 1.85 16.29
CA GLY A 107 -4.32 0.81 17.07
C GLY A 107 -4.07 -0.48 16.27
N PHE A 108 -5.04 -0.94 15.47
CA PHE A 108 -4.85 -2.12 14.62
C PHE A 108 -3.93 -1.85 13.41
N PHE A 109 -3.98 -0.65 12.82
CA PHE A 109 -3.00 -0.26 11.80
C PHE A 109 -1.58 -0.10 12.39
N MET A 110 -1.46 0.38 13.63
CA MET A 110 -0.21 0.46 14.38
C MET A 110 0.35 -0.94 14.62
N LEU A 111 -0.49 -1.88 15.06
CA LEU A 111 -0.14 -3.29 15.24
C LEU A 111 0.36 -3.90 13.93
N SER A 112 -0.29 -3.64 12.79
CA SER A 112 0.22 -4.05 11.47
C SER A 112 1.62 -3.48 11.19
N GLY A 113 1.88 -2.21 11.52
CA GLY A 113 3.22 -1.62 11.40
C GLY A 113 4.26 -2.27 12.31
N VAL A 114 3.90 -2.63 13.55
CA VAL A 114 4.79 -3.37 14.47
C VAL A 114 5.09 -4.76 13.91
N VAL A 115 4.10 -5.47 13.39
CA VAL A 115 4.29 -6.78 12.75
C VAL A 115 5.22 -6.66 11.55
N ASP A 116 5.07 -5.63 10.70
CA ASP A 116 5.99 -5.37 9.59
C ASP A 116 7.43 -5.16 10.07
N ILE A 117 7.61 -4.42 11.18
CA ILE A 117 8.93 -4.16 11.77
C ILE A 117 9.55 -5.45 12.30
N VAL A 118 8.81 -6.19 13.13
CA VAL A 118 9.30 -7.42 13.78
C VAL A 118 9.60 -8.50 12.75
N SER A 119 8.72 -8.70 11.76
CA SER A 119 8.93 -9.66 10.66
C SER A 119 10.20 -9.35 9.87
N GLN A 120 10.48 -8.08 9.58
CA GLN A 120 11.65 -7.70 8.77
C GLN A 120 12.96 -7.67 9.56
N LEU A 121 12.92 -7.35 10.86
CA LEU A 121 14.13 -7.31 11.71
C LEU A 121 14.51 -8.69 12.26
N CYS A 122 13.52 -9.54 12.56
CA CYS A 122 13.76 -10.89 13.06
C CYS A 122 13.81 -11.88 11.90
N LEU A 123 15.02 -12.21 11.41
CA LEU A 123 15.22 -13.18 10.31
C LEU A 123 14.49 -14.52 10.54
N ALA A 124 14.40 -14.98 11.79
CA ALA A 124 13.69 -16.20 12.16
C ALA A 124 12.16 -16.12 12.01
N LEU A 125 11.60 -14.91 12.02
CA LEU A 125 10.16 -14.63 11.96
C LEU A 125 9.74 -13.97 10.64
N LYS A 126 10.66 -13.85 9.68
CA LYS A 126 10.39 -13.19 8.39
C LYS A 126 9.28 -13.93 7.66
N SER A 127 8.08 -13.35 7.70
CA SER A 127 6.88 -13.96 7.18
C SER A 127 6.02 -12.92 6.50
N ARG A 128 6.13 -12.86 5.18
CA ARG A 128 5.26 -12.00 4.35
C ARG A 128 3.78 -12.32 4.57
N LYS A 129 3.46 -13.57 4.87
CA LYS A 129 2.11 -14.02 5.20
C LYS A 129 1.59 -13.37 6.47
N LEU A 130 2.43 -13.25 7.51
CA LEU A 130 2.05 -12.60 8.76
C LEU A 130 1.84 -11.10 8.57
N GLU A 131 2.73 -10.44 7.81
CA GLU A 131 2.58 -9.02 7.44
C GLU A 131 1.24 -8.77 6.73
N ARG A 132 0.89 -9.63 5.75
CA ARG A 132 -0.38 -9.52 5.02
C ARG A 132 -1.60 -9.82 5.89
N ALA A 133 -1.51 -10.83 6.76
CA ALA A 133 -2.59 -11.17 7.67
C ALA A 133 -2.87 -10.03 8.67
N ALA A 134 -1.82 -9.39 9.20
CA ALA A 134 -1.97 -8.25 10.10
C ALA A 134 -2.55 -7.02 9.39
N GLU A 135 -2.13 -6.75 8.15
CA GLU A 135 -2.71 -5.68 7.32
C GLU A 135 -4.19 -5.97 7.01
N ALA A 136 -4.54 -7.22 6.65
CA ALA A 136 -5.92 -7.65 6.41
C ALA A 136 -6.80 -7.46 7.65
N LEU A 137 -6.30 -7.88 8.83
CA LEU A 137 -6.99 -7.72 10.10
C LEU A 137 -7.30 -6.25 10.39
N ALA A 138 -6.36 -5.34 10.13
CA ALA A 138 -6.59 -3.91 10.30
C ALA A 138 -7.73 -3.39 9.40
N PHE A 139 -7.81 -3.85 8.14
CA PHE A 139 -8.92 -3.50 7.25
C PHE A 139 -10.26 -4.15 7.66
N TYR A 140 -10.27 -5.38 8.17
CA TYR A 140 -11.49 -5.99 8.72
C TYR A 140 -12.02 -5.22 9.93
N VAL A 141 -11.13 -4.81 10.84
CA VAL A 141 -11.50 -3.97 11.98
C VAL A 141 -12.01 -2.61 11.51
N LEU A 142 -11.37 -1.99 10.51
CA LEU A 142 -11.85 -0.76 9.89
C LEU A 142 -13.29 -0.91 9.36
N VAL A 143 -13.57 -1.98 8.61
CA VAL A 143 -14.91 -2.26 8.08
C VAL A 143 -15.93 -2.45 9.21
N LEU A 144 -15.58 -3.23 10.23
CA LEU A 144 -16.45 -3.49 11.38
C LEU A 144 -16.78 -2.19 12.15
N LEU A 145 -15.75 -1.39 12.45
CA LEU A 145 -15.92 -0.11 13.14
C LEU A 145 -16.75 0.86 12.31
N MET A 146 -16.52 0.91 10.99
CA MET A 146 -17.27 1.77 10.07
C MET A 146 -18.74 1.37 9.98
N ALA A 147 -19.05 0.07 9.99
CA ALA A 147 -20.43 -0.42 10.05
C ALA A 147 -21.12 -0.01 11.35
N ALA A 148 -20.45 -0.15 12.50
CA ALA A 148 -20.96 0.31 13.80
C ALA A 148 -21.01 1.86 13.92
N HIS A 149 -20.26 2.58 13.09
CA HIS A 149 -20.28 4.04 13.02
C HIS A 149 -21.52 4.59 12.31
N LEU A 150 -22.20 3.77 11.49
CA LEU A 150 -23.42 4.18 10.77
C LEU A 150 -24.61 4.44 11.71
N GLU A 151 -24.59 3.80 12.89
CA GLU A 151 -25.66 3.94 13.89
C GLU A 151 -25.77 5.41 14.32
N ASN A 152 -26.95 6.00 14.14
CA ASN A 152 -27.31 7.39 14.47
C ASN A 152 -26.71 8.48 13.56
N LYS A 153 -26.27 8.14 12.35
CA LYS A 153 -25.80 9.11 11.34
C LYS A 153 -26.92 9.53 10.38
N GLY A 154 -26.76 10.70 9.76
CA GLY A 154 -27.70 11.18 8.73
C GLY A 154 -27.64 10.33 7.45
N THR A 155 -28.72 10.32 6.66
CA THR A 155 -28.82 9.50 5.44
C THR A 155 -27.68 9.72 4.46
N LEU A 156 -27.24 10.97 4.31
CA LEU A 156 -26.12 11.35 3.47
C LEU A 156 -24.80 10.75 3.98
N GLU A 157 -24.51 10.92 5.27
CA GLU A 157 -23.31 10.37 5.91
C GLU A 157 -23.30 8.85 5.79
N ILE A 158 -24.42 8.18 6.08
CA ILE A 158 -24.56 6.72 5.92
C ILE A 158 -24.17 6.30 4.50
N ARG A 159 -24.71 6.96 3.47
CA ARG A 159 -24.41 6.61 2.08
C ARG A 159 -22.93 6.81 1.76
N MET A 160 -22.30 7.88 2.24
CA MET A 160 -20.86 8.09 2.05
C MET A 160 -20.01 7.01 2.71
N HIS A 161 -20.37 6.62 3.93
CA HIS A 161 -19.64 5.62 4.70
C HIS A 161 -19.80 4.23 4.08
N ILE A 162 -20.99 3.87 3.60
CA ILE A 162 -21.20 2.61 2.85
C ILE A 162 -20.30 2.57 1.60
N LEU A 163 -20.21 3.66 0.85
CA LEU A 163 -19.35 3.76 -0.32
C LEU A 163 -17.85 3.68 0.04
N PHE A 164 -17.45 4.07 1.25
CA PHE A 164 -16.10 3.86 1.78
C PHE A 164 -15.85 2.41 2.23
N ILE A 165 -16.85 1.76 2.86
CA ILE A 165 -16.76 0.38 3.34
C ILE A 165 -16.49 -0.58 2.17
N MET A 166 -17.12 -0.37 1.02
CA MET A 166 -16.99 -1.23 -0.16
C MET A 166 -15.52 -1.46 -0.61
N PRO A 167 -14.73 -0.43 -0.95
CA PRO A 167 -13.32 -0.62 -1.31
C PRO A 167 -12.44 -1.07 -0.13
N ALA A 168 -12.75 -0.67 1.11
CA ALA A 168 -12.02 -1.14 2.29
C ALA A 168 -12.18 -2.65 2.50
N PHE A 169 -13.39 -3.17 2.33
CA PHE A 169 -13.67 -4.60 2.40
C PHE A 169 -13.00 -5.37 1.26
N LEU A 170 -13.05 -4.85 0.03
CA LEU A 170 -12.33 -5.46 -1.10
C LEU A 170 -10.82 -5.50 -0.85
N LEU A 171 -10.22 -4.47 -0.26
CA LEU A 171 -8.81 -4.48 0.16
C LEU A 171 -8.53 -5.56 1.21
N ALA A 172 -9.39 -5.71 2.21
CA ALA A 172 -9.28 -6.78 3.21
C ALA A 172 -9.30 -8.17 2.55
N LEU A 173 -10.21 -8.39 1.59
CA LEU A 173 -10.29 -9.63 0.82
C LEU A 173 -9.04 -9.89 0.00
N VAL A 174 -8.55 -8.90 -0.75
CA VAL A 174 -7.34 -9.03 -1.57
C VAL A 174 -6.13 -9.38 -0.69
N LEU A 175 -5.98 -8.71 0.45
CA LEU A 175 -4.93 -8.99 1.42
C LEU A 175 -5.02 -10.41 1.99
N THR A 176 -6.22 -10.88 2.30
CA THR A 176 -6.46 -12.26 2.75
C THR A 176 -6.09 -13.26 1.67
N ILE A 177 -6.44 -13.00 0.41
CA ILE A 177 -6.06 -13.88 -0.72
C ILE A 177 -4.52 -13.86 -0.91
N GLU A 178 -3.86 -12.71 -0.78
CA GLU A 178 -2.39 -12.58 -0.86
C GLU A 178 -1.67 -13.44 0.21
N VAL A 179 -2.28 -13.73 1.36
CA VAL A 179 -1.68 -14.63 2.38
C VAL A 179 -1.48 -16.04 1.83
N TRP A 180 -2.43 -16.50 1.01
CA TRP A 180 -2.43 -17.85 0.44
C TRP A 180 -1.73 -17.90 -0.91
N VAL A 181 -1.94 -16.87 -1.75
CA VAL A 181 -1.46 -16.81 -3.14
C VAL A 181 -0.75 -15.47 -3.42
N PRO A 182 0.47 -15.25 -2.89
CA PRO A 182 1.16 -13.95 -2.96
C PRO A 182 1.69 -13.57 -4.36
N ASP A 183 1.92 -14.55 -5.23
CA ASP A 183 2.63 -14.38 -6.51
C ASP A 183 1.69 -14.11 -7.70
N GLN A 184 0.58 -13.39 -7.46
CA GLN A 184 -0.42 -13.08 -8.48
C GLN A 184 -0.44 -11.58 -8.80
N PRO A 185 0.05 -11.14 -9.98
CA PRO A 185 0.10 -9.73 -10.34
C PRO A 185 -1.28 -9.05 -10.36
N GLN A 186 -2.34 -9.82 -10.65
CA GLN A 186 -3.72 -9.34 -10.65
C GLN A 186 -4.14 -8.84 -9.27
N LEU A 187 -3.69 -9.49 -8.19
CA LEU A 187 -3.99 -9.06 -6.82
C LEU A 187 -3.29 -7.75 -6.49
N TRP A 188 -2.05 -7.57 -6.96
CA TRP A 188 -1.32 -6.31 -6.74
C TRP A 188 -1.98 -5.13 -7.45
N VAL A 189 -2.42 -5.34 -8.70
CA VAL A 189 -3.15 -4.32 -9.47
C VAL A 189 -4.49 -4.00 -8.80
N LEU A 190 -5.24 -5.03 -8.37
CA LEU A 190 -6.52 -4.83 -7.69
C LEU A 190 -6.34 -4.11 -6.35
N LYS A 191 -5.31 -4.46 -5.57
CA LYS A 191 -4.95 -3.77 -4.33
C LYS A 191 -4.62 -2.30 -4.61
N ALA A 192 -3.81 -2.01 -5.61
CA ALA A 192 -3.47 -0.65 -6.00
C ALA A 192 -4.72 0.15 -6.41
N TRP A 193 -5.61 -0.46 -7.20
CA TRP A 193 -6.82 0.18 -7.68
C TRP A 193 -7.79 0.49 -6.54
N MET A 194 -8.11 -0.49 -5.70
CA MET A 194 -9.01 -0.30 -4.57
C MET A 194 -8.42 0.69 -3.55
N GLY A 195 -7.09 0.69 -3.38
CA GLY A 195 -6.40 1.69 -2.56
C GLY A 195 -6.54 3.12 -3.10
N MET A 196 -6.39 3.31 -4.41
CA MET A 196 -6.63 4.62 -5.05
C MET A 196 -8.08 5.07 -4.90
N VAL A 197 -9.04 4.16 -5.07
CA VAL A 197 -10.47 4.48 -4.92
C VAL A 197 -10.79 4.85 -3.47
N LEU A 198 -10.29 4.06 -2.51
CA LEU A 198 -10.47 4.33 -1.08
C LEU A 198 -9.93 5.71 -0.69
N SER A 199 -8.69 6.02 -1.10
CA SER A 199 -8.02 7.28 -0.75
C SER A 199 -8.66 8.50 -1.42
N ASN A 200 -8.97 8.42 -2.71
CA ASN A 200 -9.62 9.50 -3.44
C ASN A 200 -11.05 9.75 -2.91
N TRP A 201 -11.79 8.69 -2.59
CA TRP A 201 -13.10 8.84 -1.97
C TRP A 201 -13.02 9.47 -0.59
N MET A 202 -12.01 9.10 0.22
CA MET A 202 -11.79 9.69 1.54
C MET A 202 -11.44 11.19 1.46
N LEU A 203 -10.72 11.63 0.42
CA LEU A 203 -10.49 13.04 0.14
C LEU A 203 -11.79 13.76 -0.22
N GLN A 204 -12.57 13.21 -1.16
CA GLN A 204 -13.88 13.76 -1.55
C GLN A 204 -14.82 13.86 -0.35
N PHE A 205 -14.87 12.81 0.48
CA PHE A 205 -15.63 12.76 1.73
C PHE A 205 -15.26 13.91 2.66
N SER A 206 -13.96 14.15 2.87
CA SER A 206 -13.46 15.22 3.74
C SER A 206 -13.82 16.60 3.21
N VAL A 207 -13.72 16.81 1.88
CA VAL A 207 -14.12 18.09 1.27
C VAL A 207 -15.64 18.29 1.39
N LEU A 208 -16.42 17.26 1.08
CA LEU A 208 -17.88 17.37 1.01
C LEU A 208 -18.53 17.58 2.38
N MET A 209 -18.00 16.94 3.43
CA MET A 209 -18.55 17.03 4.78
C MET A 209 -18.22 18.34 5.49
N TYR A 210 -17.03 18.92 5.23
CA TYR A 210 -16.53 20.02 6.04
C TYR A 210 -16.35 21.34 5.25
N ALA A 211 -16.16 21.28 3.94
CA ALA A 211 -15.92 22.46 3.09
C ALA A 211 -16.44 22.26 1.66
N PRO A 212 -17.77 22.14 1.46
CA PRO A 212 -18.33 21.95 0.13
C PRO A 212 -17.93 23.12 -0.79
N PRO A 213 -17.44 22.86 -2.03
CA PRO A 213 -16.98 23.93 -2.92
C PRO A 213 -18.06 24.96 -3.27
N SER A 214 -19.33 24.58 -3.20
CA SER A 214 -20.49 25.46 -3.40
C SER A 214 -20.79 26.38 -2.21
N GLY A 215 -20.13 26.18 -1.07
CA GLY A 215 -20.45 26.83 0.20
C GLY A 215 -21.79 26.40 0.82
N GLN A 216 -22.52 25.49 0.18
CA GLN A 216 -23.81 24.98 0.63
C GLN A 216 -23.70 23.50 0.99
N PRO A 217 -24.19 23.08 2.17
CA PRO A 217 -24.19 21.66 2.54
C PRO A 217 -25.12 20.87 1.61
N TRP A 218 -24.73 19.64 1.33
CA TRP A 218 -25.54 18.72 0.54
C TRP A 218 -26.78 18.28 1.31
N ARG A 219 -27.92 18.16 0.61
CA ARG A 219 -29.20 17.88 1.25
C ARG A 219 -29.39 16.38 1.43
N ALA A 220 -29.41 15.93 2.69
CA ALA A 220 -29.58 14.51 3.03
C ALA A 220 -30.98 13.96 2.72
N ASP A 221 -31.96 14.85 2.55
CA ASP A 221 -33.36 14.62 2.22
C ASP A 221 -33.63 14.67 0.70
N SER A 222 -32.68 15.12 -0.11
CA SER A 222 -32.81 15.13 -1.57
C SER A 222 -32.45 13.77 -2.17
N PRO A 223 -33.42 13.01 -2.72
CA PRO A 223 -33.11 11.74 -3.38
C PRO A 223 -32.21 11.93 -4.62
N VAL A 224 -32.25 13.12 -5.23
CA VAL A 224 -31.42 13.49 -6.38
C VAL A 224 -29.95 13.62 -5.95
N ASP A 225 -29.67 14.39 -4.89
CA ASP A 225 -28.32 14.58 -4.36
C ASP A 225 -27.71 13.23 -3.95
N LEU A 226 -28.50 12.41 -3.25
CA LEU A 226 -28.08 11.07 -2.84
C LEU A 226 -27.77 10.15 -4.03
N THR A 227 -28.46 10.32 -5.17
CA THR A 227 -28.20 9.52 -6.38
C THR A 227 -26.93 9.98 -7.08
N PHE A 228 -26.72 11.30 -7.20
CA PHE A 228 -25.50 11.87 -7.74
C PHE A 228 -24.25 11.50 -6.92
N LEU A 229 -24.38 11.32 -5.60
CA LEU A 229 -23.29 10.85 -4.76
C LEU A 229 -22.73 9.50 -5.23
N THR A 230 -23.61 8.54 -5.53
CA THR A 230 -23.22 7.24 -6.09
C THR A 230 -22.62 7.40 -7.49
N THR A 231 -23.18 8.28 -8.32
CA THR A 231 -22.62 8.59 -9.63
C THR A 231 -21.18 9.12 -9.53
N PHE A 232 -20.91 10.03 -8.59
CA PHE A 232 -19.55 10.51 -8.34
C PHE A 232 -18.62 9.41 -7.87
N PHE A 233 -19.09 8.52 -6.99
CA PHE A 233 -18.31 7.35 -6.60
C PHE A 233 -17.94 6.45 -7.79
N CYS A 234 -18.86 6.25 -8.74
CA CYS A 234 -18.54 5.52 -9.98
C CYS A 234 -17.46 6.22 -10.81
N TRP A 235 -17.45 7.57 -10.87
CA TRP A 235 -16.35 8.31 -11.47
C TRP A 235 -15.04 8.14 -10.69
N HIS A 236 -15.08 8.01 -9.36
CA HIS A 236 -13.89 7.69 -8.58
C HIS A 236 -13.31 6.31 -8.94
N LEU A 237 -14.15 5.29 -9.16
CA LEU A 237 -13.73 3.97 -9.67
C LEU A 237 -12.98 4.11 -11.01
N GLY A 238 -13.58 4.82 -11.97
CA GLY A 238 -12.95 5.09 -13.27
C GLY A 238 -11.66 5.91 -13.15
N SER A 239 -11.65 6.94 -12.31
CA SER A 239 -10.48 7.80 -12.09
C SER A 239 -9.30 7.03 -11.49
N GLY A 240 -9.55 6.10 -10.56
CA GLY A 240 -8.51 5.25 -9.99
C GLY A 240 -7.87 4.33 -11.04
N ALA A 241 -8.69 3.75 -11.93
CA ALA A 241 -8.18 2.93 -13.03
C ALA A 241 -7.39 3.77 -14.05
N ALA A 242 -7.89 4.96 -14.39
CA ALA A 242 -7.20 5.89 -15.28
C ALA A 242 -5.84 6.33 -14.70
N MET A 243 -5.80 6.67 -13.41
CA MET A 243 -4.57 7.06 -12.73
C MET A 243 -3.54 5.92 -12.71
N LEU A 244 -3.98 4.68 -12.45
CA LEU A 244 -3.12 3.50 -12.57
C LEU A 244 -2.54 3.34 -13.98
N ALA A 245 -3.37 3.49 -15.01
CA ALA A 245 -2.92 3.39 -16.40
C ALA A 245 -1.91 4.49 -16.76
N VAL A 246 -2.13 5.72 -16.27
CA VAL A 246 -1.18 6.83 -16.42
C VAL A 246 0.15 6.51 -15.74
N VAL A 247 0.13 6.06 -14.48
CA VAL A 247 1.35 5.67 -13.75
C VAL A 247 2.09 4.56 -14.48
N TYR A 248 1.38 3.53 -14.93
CA TYR A 248 1.98 2.45 -15.72
C TYR A 248 2.60 2.95 -17.03
N GLY A 249 1.90 3.80 -17.77
CA GLY A 249 2.40 4.42 -19.00
C GLY A 249 3.67 5.25 -18.76
N LEU A 250 3.70 6.06 -17.70
CA LEU A 250 4.88 6.83 -17.30
C LEU A 250 6.06 5.93 -16.91
N CYS A 251 5.82 4.87 -16.13
CA CYS A 251 6.83 3.88 -15.78
C CYS A 251 7.37 3.15 -17.02
N SER A 252 6.49 2.82 -17.98
CA SER A 252 6.87 2.16 -19.23
C SER A 252 7.75 3.06 -20.10
N LEU A 253 7.35 4.33 -20.28
CA LEU A 253 8.15 5.33 -21.01
C LEU A 253 9.52 5.52 -20.37
N TRP A 254 9.57 5.61 -19.04
CA TRP A 254 10.83 5.69 -18.29
C TRP A 254 11.69 4.44 -18.50
N HIS A 255 11.10 3.25 -18.35
CA HIS A 255 11.78 1.97 -18.52
C HIS A 255 12.39 1.83 -19.92
N HIS A 256 11.61 2.10 -20.97
CA HIS A 256 12.09 2.05 -22.36
C HIS A 256 13.19 3.09 -22.63
N ARG A 257 13.06 4.32 -22.11
CA ARG A 257 14.10 5.34 -22.28
C ARG A 257 15.41 4.93 -21.61
N CYS A 258 15.37 4.46 -20.36
CA CYS A 258 16.57 4.00 -19.66
C CYS A 258 17.23 2.78 -20.32
N PHE A 259 16.44 1.82 -20.81
CA PHE A 259 16.95 0.63 -21.52
C PHE A 259 17.53 0.98 -22.90
N SER A 260 16.93 1.96 -23.61
CA SER A 260 17.45 2.46 -24.88
C SER A 260 18.79 3.18 -24.71
N TRP A 261 18.98 3.89 -23.58
CA TRP A 261 20.23 4.57 -23.25
C TRP A 261 21.35 3.59 -22.88
N THR A 262 21.01 2.44 -22.30
CA THR A 262 21.99 1.37 -22.01
C THR A 262 22.35 0.52 -23.23
N LYS A 263 21.56 0.56 -24.32
CA LYS A 263 21.76 -0.27 -25.52
C LYS A 263 22.44 0.41 -26.72
N ALA A 264 22.90 1.66 -26.65
CA ALA A 264 23.65 2.28 -27.76
C ALA A 264 24.70 3.33 -27.32
N PRO A 265 25.94 3.35 -27.89
CA PRO A 265 26.75 2.25 -28.41
C PRO A 265 28.15 2.21 -27.73
N GLY A 266 28.46 1.13 -27.02
CA GLY A 266 29.76 0.99 -26.35
C GLY A 266 30.22 -0.46 -26.18
N ALA A 267 29.80 -1.37 -27.05
CA ALA A 267 30.38 -2.70 -27.17
C ALA A 267 30.03 -3.28 -28.54
N ARG A 268 30.77 -2.85 -29.56
CA ARG A 268 30.87 -3.60 -30.81
C ARG A 268 31.58 -4.89 -30.44
N TYR A 269 30.85 -5.99 -30.28
CA TYR A 269 31.48 -7.31 -30.27
C TYR A 269 32.15 -7.49 -31.62
N GLN A 270 33.47 -7.27 -31.67
CA GLN A 270 34.29 -7.85 -32.72
C GLN A 270 34.32 -9.35 -32.46
N PRO A 271 33.90 -10.20 -33.40
CA PRO A 271 34.31 -11.59 -33.37
C PRO A 271 35.85 -11.60 -33.34
N CYS A 272 36.45 -12.37 -32.42
CA CYS A 272 37.88 -12.65 -32.50
C CYS A 272 38.18 -13.13 -33.93
N PRO A 273 39.25 -12.63 -34.57
CA PRO A 273 39.76 -13.32 -35.75
C PRO A 273 40.06 -14.74 -35.30
N ILE A 274 39.39 -15.71 -35.90
CA ILE A 274 39.81 -17.10 -35.80
C ILE A 274 41.14 -17.13 -36.53
N ASP A 275 42.23 -17.13 -35.75
CA ASP A 275 43.56 -17.32 -36.30
C ASP A 275 43.57 -18.73 -36.90
N SER A 276 43.71 -18.79 -38.22
CA SER A 276 43.69 -20.01 -39.01
C SER A 276 45.05 -20.71 -38.97
N SER A 277 45.67 -20.80 -37.80
CA SER A 277 46.91 -21.56 -37.61
C SER A 277 46.57 -22.91 -36.99
N GLY A 278 46.37 -23.92 -37.85
CA GLY A 278 46.10 -25.31 -37.48
C GLY A 278 47.21 -26.01 -36.68
N GLU A 279 48.26 -25.32 -36.25
CA GLU A 279 49.39 -25.91 -35.55
C GLU A 279 49.07 -26.38 -34.12
N GLU A 280 48.29 -25.62 -33.34
CA GLU A 280 47.93 -26.01 -31.96
C GLU A 280 46.96 -27.21 -31.92
N LEU A 281 46.03 -27.28 -32.89
CA LEU A 281 45.09 -28.39 -33.00
C LEU A 281 45.76 -29.69 -33.51
N GLU A 282 46.77 -29.57 -34.39
CA GLU A 282 47.58 -30.71 -34.81
C GLU A 282 48.50 -31.20 -33.70
N LYS A 283 49.06 -30.30 -32.89
CA LYS A 283 49.89 -30.66 -31.72
C LYS A 283 49.11 -31.47 -30.69
N LEU A 284 47.89 -31.04 -30.36
CA LEU A 284 47.00 -31.74 -29.44
C LEU A 284 46.52 -33.10 -29.99
N ARG A 285 46.34 -33.20 -31.32
CA ARG A 285 45.99 -34.48 -31.97
C ARG A 285 47.17 -35.45 -32.00
N ALA A 286 48.40 -34.95 -32.19
CA ALA A 286 49.61 -35.76 -32.16
C ALA A 286 49.94 -36.28 -30.75
N GLU A 287 49.74 -35.46 -29.71
CA GLU A 287 49.89 -35.88 -28.31
C GLU A 287 48.85 -36.94 -27.91
N ALA A 288 47.60 -36.81 -28.38
CA ALA A 288 46.55 -37.80 -28.13
C ALA A 288 46.81 -39.16 -28.81
N MET A 289 47.43 -39.19 -29.99
CA MET A 289 47.79 -40.45 -30.67
C MET A 289 48.98 -41.17 -30.03
N LEU A 290 49.89 -40.45 -29.35
CA LEU A 290 51.02 -41.04 -28.64
C LEU A 290 50.63 -41.69 -27.31
N GLN A 291 49.48 -41.33 -26.73
CA GLN A 291 48.99 -41.89 -25.48
C GLN A 291 48.17 -43.18 -25.63
N ASP A 292 47.69 -43.50 -26.84
CA ASP A 292 46.83 -44.67 -27.11
C ASP A 292 47.59 -45.85 -27.76
N GLY A 293 48.92 -45.75 -27.88
CA GLY A 293 49.79 -46.73 -28.53
C GLY A 293 50.77 -47.48 -27.60
N GLY A 294 50.59 -47.40 -26.28
CA GLY A 294 51.43 -48.10 -25.30
C GLY A 294 50.70 -49.28 -24.67
N VAL A 295 51.13 -50.49 -25.04
CA VAL A 295 50.76 -51.80 -24.44
C VAL A 295 50.99 -51.81 -22.93
#